data_AF-A0A4U0UX91-F1
#
_entry.id   AF-A0A4U0UX91-F1
#
_cell.length_a   1.000
_cell.length_b   1.000
_cell.length_c   1.000
_cell.angle_alpha   90.00
_cell.angle_beta   90.00
_cell.angle_gamma   90.00
#
_symmetry.space_group_name_H-M   'P 1'
#
loop_
_entity.id
_entity.type
_entity.pdbx_description
1 polymer ?
#
loop_
_entity_poly.entity_id
_entity_poly.type
_entity_poly.pdbx_seq_one_letter_code
_entity_poly.pdbx_strand_id
1 'polypeptide(L)'
;MSSSCSQFGQPNNSPAEIADIKSAIQSVGQSSGVHPRFILAIVMQESVGCTRVWSTSYSVINPGLMQTHQGTGSCNTALAANGVVIKPGVASVPCSSSSITQMITDGVNGTPTGPGLSQLLKQAGGNDAQTFYRAARLYNSGAIPASGDLSAGGATATYASDVANKLCGFVPA
;
A
#
# COMPACT_ATOMS: atom_id res chain seq x y z
N MET A 1 -2.24 -11.09 8.85
CA MET A 1 -1.13 -11.15 7.89
C MET A 1 -0.54 -12.56 7.68
N SER A 2 -0.84 -13.55 8.53
CA SER A 2 -0.33 -14.92 8.39
C SER A 2 -1.00 -15.77 7.29
N SER A 3 -2.12 -15.31 6.72
CA SER A 3 -2.84 -15.97 5.61
C SER A 3 -2.96 -15.10 4.35
N SER A 4 -2.32 -13.93 4.37
CA SER A 4 -2.51 -12.84 3.40
C SER A 4 -2.14 -13.21 1.97
N CYS A 5 -1.17 -14.09 1.77
CA CYS A 5 -0.64 -14.42 0.44
C CYS A 5 -1.41 -15.50 -0.30
N SER A 6 -2.27 -16.25 0.41
CA SER A 6 -3.05 -17.35 -0.17
C SER A 6 -3.91 -16.88 -1.35
N GLN A 7 -4.52 -15.69 -1.27
CA GLN A 7 -5.34 -15.14 -2.36
C GLN A 7 -4.55 -14.82 -3.63
N PHE A 8 -3.23 -14.66 -3.50
CA PHE A 8 -2.32 -14.40 -4.61
C PHE A 8 -1.65 -15.69 -5.12
N GLY A 9 -2.05 -16.86 -4.60
CA GLY A 9 -1.41 -18.14 -4.90
C GLY A 9 0.05 -18.22 -4.43
N GLN A 10 0.42 -17.44 -3.41
CA GLN A 10 1.79 -17.37 -2.91
C GLN A 10 1.92 -17.96 -1.50
N PRO A 11 3.11 -18.46 -1.12
CA PRO A 11 3.38 -18.85 0.26
C PRO A 11 3.12 -17.70 1.24
N ASN A 12 2.47 -18.02 2.34
CA ASN A 12 2.15 -17.06 3.39
C ASN A 12 3.38 -16.53 4.11
N ASN A 13 3.25 -15.31 4.64
CA ASN A 13 4.29 -14.69 5.43
C ASN A 13 4.62 -15.52 6.68
N SER A 14 5.91 -15.71 6.92
CA SER A 14 6.41 -16.22 8.19
C SER A 14 6.20 -15.21 9.33
N PRO A 15 6.24 -15.64 10.61
CA PRO A 15 6.23 -14.72 11.74
C PRO A 15 7.33 -13.66 11.69
N ALA A 16 8.52 -14.02 11.18
CA ALA A 16 9.64 -13.09 11.01
C ALA A 16 9.31 -11.99 9.99
N GLU A 17 8.76 -12.33 8.84
CA GLU A 17 8.36 -11.34 7.83
C GLU A 17 7.24 -10.41 8.33
N ILE A 18 6.31 -10.91 9.15
CA ILE A 18 5.28 -10.07 9.79
C ILE A 18 5.93 -9.09 10.78
N ALA A 19 6.94 -9.52 11.53
CA ALA A 19 7.70 -8.65 12.42
C ALA A 19 8.53 -7.63 11.64
N ASP A 20 9.09 -8.00 10.49
CA ASP A 20 9.80 -7.08 9.59
C ASP A 20 8.87 -6.03 9.00
N ILE A 21 7.65 -6.40 8.58
CA ILE A 21 6.62 -5.44 8.13
C ILE A 21 6.32 -4.43 9.23
N LYS A 22 6.08 -4.90 10.46
CA LYS A 22 5.82 -4.03 11.61
C LYS A 22 6.98 -3.07 11.85
N SER A 23 8.21 -3.58 11.85
CA SER A 23 9.42 -2.80 12.11
C SER A 23 9.64 -1.75 11.03
N ALA A 24 9.46 -2.10 9.76
CA ALA A 24 9.55 -1.18 8.62
C ALA A 24 8.48 -0.07 8.69
N ILE A 25 7.24 -0.42 9.01
CA ILE A 25 6.16 0.56 9.19
C ILE A 25 6.50 1.56 10.32
N GLN A 26 7.03 1.08 11.44
CA GLN A 26 7.41 1.94 12.56
C GLN A 26 8.60 2.84 12.21
N SER A 27 9.66 2.28 11.62
CA SER A 27 10.87 3.04 11.30
C SER A 27 10.62 4.08 10.21
N VAL A 28 9.97 3.70 9.11
CA VAL A 28 9.67 4.61 7.99
C VAL A 28 8.62 5.65 8.41
N GLY A 29 7.64 5.27 9.23
CA GLY A 29 6.68 6.21 9.80
C GLY A 29 7.35 7.27 10.67
N GLN A 30 8.30 6.87 11.51
CA GLN A 30 9.10 7.79 12.32
C GLN A 30 9.94 8.75 11.45
N SER A 31 10.65 8.24 10.44
CA SER A 31 11.54 9.07 9.62
C SER A 31 10.79 10.01 8.67
N SER A 32 9.59 9.64 8.24
CA SER A 32 8.78 10.43 7.28
C SER A 32 7.79 11.38 7.95
N GLY A 33 7.47 11.15 9.24
CA GLY A 33 6.39 11.82 9.94
C GLY A 33 4.99 11.28 9.61
N VAL A 34 4.87 10.23 8.80
CA VAL A 34 3.59 9.59 8.49
C VAL A 34 3.20 8.64 9.61
N HIS A 35 1.96 8.76 10.10
CA HIS A 35 1.50 7.95 11.22
C HIS A 35 1.51 6.44 10.88
N PRO A 36 2.15 5.56 11.67
CA PRO A 36 2.30 4.13 11.36
C PRO A 36 0.99 3.39 11.08
N ARG A 37 -0.11 3.77 11.75
CA ARG A 37 -1.44 3.16 11.51
C ARG A 37 -1.97 3.45 10.11
N PHE A 38 -1.66 4.62 9.54
CA PHE A 38 -2.06 4.95 8.17
C PHE A 38 -1.27 4.16 7.15
N ILE A 39 0.04 4.00 7.38
CA ILE A 39 0.90 3.13 6.56
C ILE A 39 0.35 1.69 6.56
N LEU A 40 0.04 1.16 7.76
CA LEU A 40 -0.57 -0.17 7.90
C LEU A 40 -1.91 -0.27 7.14
N ALA A 41 -2.78 0.75 7.24
CA ALA A 41 -4.06 0.74 6.55
C ALA A 41 -3.89 0.66 5.02
N ILE A 42 -2.91 1.39 4.46
CA ILE A 42 -2.59 1.35 3.03
C ILE A 42 -1.99 -0.01 2.64
N VAL A 43 -1.05 -0.57 3.42
CA VAL A 43 -0.53 -1.93 3.19
C VAL A 43 -1.66 -2.96 3.14
N MET A 44 -2.62 -2.84 4.07
CA MET A 44 -3.77 -3.75 4.12
C MET A 44 -4.74 -3.53 2.96
N GLN A 45 -4.89 -2.29 2.48
CA GLN A 45 -5.74 -1.97 1.34
C GLN A 45 -5.15 -2.48 0.02
N GLU A 46 -3.84 -2.37 -0.15
CA GLU A 46 -3.16 -2.65 -1.42
C GLU A 46 -2.82 -4.14 -1.60
N SER A 47 -2.39 -4.80 -0.52
CA SER A 47 -1.84 -6.17 -0.62
C SER A 47 -2.34 -7.11 0.47
N VAL A 48 -3.26 -6.65 1.34
CA VAL A 48 -3.61 -7.28 2.62
C VAL A 48 -2.40 -7.68 3.48
N GLY A 49 -1.25 -7.05 3.24
CA GLY A 49 0.04 -7.36 3.87
C GLY A 49 0.78 -8.56 3.29
N CYS A 50 0.48 -9.03 2.08
CA CYS A 50 1.27 -10.09 1.45
C CYS A 50 2.60 -9.54 0.91
N THR A 51 3.75 -10.03 1.39
CA THR A 51 5.07 -9.57 0.93
C THR A 51 5.37 -9.96 -0.52
N ARG A 52 4.62 -10.93 -1.07
CA ARG A 52 4.80 -11.53 -2.40
C ARG A 52 3.65 -11.21 -3.35
N VAL A 53 2.86 -10.18 -3.04
CA VAL A 53 1.85 -9.70 -3.98
C VAL A 53 2.51 -9.41 -5.34
N TRP A 54 1.83 -9.74 -6.44
CA TRP A 54 2.31 -9.42 -7.78
C TRP A 54 2.29 -7.90 -7.99
N SER A 55 3.10 -7.41 -8.92
CA SER A 55 3.04 -6.00 -9.30
C SER A 55 1.84 -5.76 -10.21
N THR A 56 1.06 -4.72 -9.94
CA THR A 56 0.02 -4.29 -10.87
C THR A 56 0.67 -3.58 -12.05
N SER A 57 0.27 -3.90 -13.28
CA SER A 57 0.83 -3.30 -14.50
C SER A 57 -0.27 -2.72 -15.38
N TYR A 58 -0.25 -1.39 -15.52
CA TYR A 58 -1.04 -0.65 -16.52
C TYR A 58 -0.10 0.20 -17.37
N SER A 59 -0.21 1.53 -17.32
CA SER A 59 0.76 2.46 -17.91
C SER A 59 2.10 2.48 -17.17
N VAL A 60 2.11 2.04 -15.90
CA VAL A 60 3.28 1.89 -15.05
C VAL A 60 3.20 0.59 -14.25
N ILE A 61 4.33 0.17 -13.66
CA ILE A 61 4.41 -0.97 -12.76
C ILE A 61 4.35 -0.47 -11.32
N ASN A 62 3.48 -1.10 -10.55
CA ASN A 62 3.20 -0.77 -9.16
C ASN A 62 3.50 -1.99 -8.27
N PRO A 63 4.71 -2.13 -7.70
CA PRO A 63 5.09 -3.33 -6.97
C PRO A 63 4.88 -3.22 -5.45
N GLY A 64 4.94 -4.39 -4.82
CA GLY A 64 5.20 -4.55 -3.39
C GLY A 64 4.02 -4.29 -2.47
N LEU A 65 4.27 -4.30 -1.17
CA LEU A 65 3.25 -4.25 -0.10
C LEU A 65 2.23 -3.09 -0.23
N MET A 66 2.63 -1.99 -0.86
CA MET A 66 1.81 -0.79 -1.04
C MET A 66 1.47 -0.52 -2.51
N GLN A 67 1.78 -1.45 -3.45
CA GLN A 67 1.58 -1.28 -4.89
C GLN A 67 2.01 0.11 -5.38
N THR A 68 3.22 0.52 -5.01
CA THR A 68 3.68 1.90 -5.14
C THR A 68 3.95 2.27 -6.60
N HIS A 69 3.52 3.46 -7.04
CA HIS A 69 3.84 3.99 -8.38
C HIS A 69 5.34 3.94 -8.71
N GLN A 70 5.73 3.06 -9.63
CA GLN A 70 7.13 2.83 -10.02
C GLN A 70 8.08 2.53 -8.84
N GLY A 71 7.58 1.78 -7.85
CA GLY A 71 8.40 1.29 -6.75
C GLY A 71 9.56 0.39 -7.20
N THR A 72 10.55 0.25 -6.33
CA THR A 72 11.74 -0.60 -6.53
C THR A 72 11.74 -1.82 -5.60
N GLY A 73 11.02 -1.75 -4.48
CA GLY A 73 10.84 -2.87 -3.57
C GLY A 73 9.84 -3.91 -4.11
N SER A 74 10.26 -5.17 -4.18
CA SER A 74 9.37 -6.32 -4.39
C SER A 74 10.02 -7.62 -3.90
N CYS A 75 9.18 -8.61 -3.58
CA CYS A 75 9.59 -10.00 -3.42
C CYS A 75 8.87 -10.93 -4.42
N ASN A 76 8.29 -10.38 -5.47
CA ASN A 76 7.69 -11.13 -6.58
C ASN A 76 7.88 -10.38 -7.91
N THR A 77 8.30 -11.10 -8.94
CA THR A 77 8.48 -10.54 -10.30
C THR A 77 7.28 -10.72 -11.23
N ALA A 78 6.19 -11.32 -10.74
CA ALA A 78 4.97 -11.51 -11.49
C ALA A 78 4.26 -10.16 -11.74
N LEU A 79 3.61 -10.06 -12.90
CA LEU A 79 2.78 -8.90 -13.26
C LEU A 79 1.32 -9.31 -13.40
N ALA A 80 0.42 -8.49 -12.90
CA ALA A 80 -1.01 -8.66 -13.07
C ALA A 80 -1.69 -7.39 -13.57
N ALA A 81 -2.79 -7.57 -14.30
CA ALA A 81 -3.71 -6.50 -14.68
C ALA A 81 -5.14 -6.99 -14.43
N ASN A 82 -6.03 -6.12 -13.94
CA ASN A 82 -7.43 -6.45 -13.64
C ASN A 82 -7.59 -7.72 -12.76
N GLY A 83 -6.68 -7.92 -11.79
CA GLY A 83 -6.71 -9.07 -10.89
C GLY A 83 -6.25 -10.39 -11.50
N VAL A 84 -5.73 -10.38 -12.73
CA VAL A 84 -5.25 -11.58 -13.44
C VAL A 84 -3.76 -11.46 -13.70
N VAL A 85 -3.01 -12.53 -13.38
CA VAL A 85 -1.58 -12.61 -13.71
C VAL A 85 -1.41 -12.67 -15.24
N ILE A 86 -0.77 -11.64 -15.79
CA ILE A 86 -0.47 -11.52 -17.23
C ILE A 86 0.96 -11.95 -17.56
N LYS A 87 1.84 -11.93 -16.56
CA LYS A 87 3.21 -12.43 -16.68
C LYS A 87 3.57 -13.21 -15.42
N PRO A 88 3.84 -14.51 -15.51
CA PRO A 88 4.30 -15.28 -14.35
C PRO A 88 5.64 -14.75 -13.89
N GLY A 89 5.92 -14.91 -12.60
CA GLY A 89 7.17 -14.49 -11.99
C GLY A 89 7.61 -15.45 -10.89
N VAL A 90 8.68 -15.07 -10.21
CA VAL A 90 9.29 -15.83 -9.14
C VAL A 90 9.13 -15.04 -7.85
N ALA A 91 8.61 -15.70 -6.82
CA ALA A 91 8.52 -15.14 -5.48
C ALA A 91 9.72 -15.54 -4.64
N SER A 92 10.28 -14.58 -3.89
CA SER A 92 11.32 -14.82 -2.90
C SER A 92 10.71 -15.36 -1.61
N VAL A 93 11.20 -16.52 -1.16
CA VAL A 93 10.73 -17.18 0.07
C VAL A 93 11.96 -17.60 0.89
N PRO A 94 12.26 -16.93 2.02
CA PRO A 94 11.55 -15.77 2.59
C PRO A 94 11.74 -14.48 1.78
N CYS A 95 10.85 -13.50 1.97
CA CYS A 95 11.09 -12.12 1.55
C CYS A 95 12.08 -11.48 2.52
N SER A 96 13.11 -10.80 2.03
CA SER A 96 14.11 -10.19 2.92
C SER A 96 13.56 -8.96 3.64
N SER A 97 14.04 -8.73 4.85
CA SER A 97 13.78 -7.51 5.63
C SER A 97 14.10 -6.22 4.84
N SER A 98 15.16 -6.23 4.03
CA SER A 98 15.54 -5.10 3.17
C SER A 98 14.51 -4.84 2.07
N SER A 99 14.01 -5.87 1.38
CA SER A 99 12.95 -5.73 0.38
C SER A 99 11.65 -5.25 1.03
N ILE A 100 11.31 -5.76 2.22
CA ILE A 100 10.14 -5.29 3.00
C ILE A 100 10.26 -3.81 3.34
N THR A 101 11.42 -3.40 3.84
CA THR A 101 11.68 -2.00 4.18
C THR A 101 11.63 -1.10 2.94
N GLN A 102 12.17 -1.56 1.80
CA GLN A 102 12.11 -0.80 0.55
C GLN A 102 10.67 -0.63 0.06
N MET A 103 9.85 -1.69 0.11
CA MET A 103 8.43 -1.62 -0.28
C MET A 103 7.66 -0.55 0.50
N ILE A 104 7.87 -0.48 1.82
CA ILE A 104 7.26 0.54 2.68
C ILE A 104 7.87 1.93 2.43
N THR A 105 9.20 2.00 2.25
CA THR A 105 9.90 3.27 1.96
C THR A 105 9.38 3.91 0.69
N ASP A 106 9.27 3.15 -0.40
CA ASP A 106 8.74 3.63 -1.67
C ASP A 106 7.31 4.16 -1.50
N GLY A 107 6.44 3.42 -0.81
CA GLY A 107 5.04 3.83 -0.64
C GLY A 107 4.86 5.07 0.25
N VAL A 108 5.73 5.27 1.23
CA VAL A 108 5.63 6.37 2.19
C VAL A 108 6.36 7.63 1.72
N ASN A 109 7.58 7.45 1.20
CA ASN A 109 8.45 8.54 0.76
C ASN A 109 8.29 8.85 -0.73
N GLY A 110 7.60 8.00 -1.49
CA GLY A 110 7.44 8.15 -2.93
C GLY A 110 8.64 7.63 -3.71
N THR A 111 8.56 7.81 -5.01
CA THR A 111 9.56 7.43 -6.00
C THR A 111 9.95 8.67 -6.82
N PRO A 112 10.96 8.61 -7.71
CA PRO A 112 11.32 9.75 -8.55
C PRO A 112 10.17 10.26 -9.43
N THR A 113 9.14 9.44 -9.67
CA THR A 113 8.06 9.72 -10.62
C THR A 113 6.67 9.75 -9.98
N GLY A 114 6.55 9.42 -8.69
CA GLY A 114 5.26 9.38 -7.99
C GLY A 114 5.35 9.78 -6.51
N PRO A 115 4.36 10.53 -5.99
CA PRO A 115 4.35 10.93 -4.58
C PRO A 115 4.05 9.74 -3.66
N GLY A 116 4.68 9.72 -2.48
CA GLY A 116 4.33 8.83 -1.39
C GLY A 116 3.33 9.46 -0.43
N LEU A 117 2.93 8.70 0.59
CA LEU A 117 1.98 9.17 1.62
C LEU A 117 2.42 10.49 2.28
N SER A 118 3.71 10.72 2.47
CA SER A 118 4.21 11.95 3.12
C SER A 118 3.91 13.21 2.29
N GLN A 119 4.03 13.13 0.97
CA GLN A 119 3.71 14.20 0.04
C GLN A 119 2.20 14.35 -0.11
N LEU A 120 1.48 13.24 -0.21
CA LEU A 120 0.03 13.25 -0.39
C LEU A 120 -0.72 13.80 0.83
N LEU A 121 -0.24 13.55 2.05
CA LEU A 121 -0.79 14.17 3.26
C LEU A 121 -0.62 15.70 3.24
N LYS A 122 0.54 16.19 2.79
CA LYS A 122 0.77 17.64 2.62
C LYS A 122 -0.14 18.22 1.55
N GLN A 123 -0.31 17.53 0.43
CA GLN A 123 -1.21 17.92 -0.65
C GLN A 123 -2.68 17.93 -0.22
N ALA A 124 -3.10 16.93 0.56
CA ALA A 124 -4.47 16.82 1.06
C ALA A 124 -4.84 17.95 2.02
N GLY A 125 -3.87 18.44 2.79
CA GLY A 125 -4.03 19.56 3.73
C GLY A 125 -4.99 19.28 4.89
N GLY A 126 -4.91 20.13 5.92
CA GLY A 126 -5.70 19.99 7.14
C GLY A 126 -5.07 19.08 8.19
N ASN A 127 -5.66 19.05 9.38
CA ASN A 127 -5.18 18.34 10.56
C ASN A 127 -6.25 17.45 11.21
N ASP A 128 -7.25 17.06 10.42
CA ASP A 128 -8.37 16.24 10.86
C ASP A 128 -8.34 14.83 10.24
N ALA A 129 -9.32 14.00 10.59
CA ALA A 129 -9.43 12.67 10.02
C ALA A 129 -9.63 12.69 8.49
N GLN A 130 -10.27 13.73 7.95
CA GLN A 130 -10.54 13.85 6.52
C GLN A 130 -9.26 14.01 5.70
N THR A 131 -8.19 14.57 6.28
CA THR A 131 -6.86 14.62 5.66
C THR A 131 -6.39 13.24 5.21
N PHE A 132 -6.58 12.21 6.04
CA PHE A 132 -6.18 10.84 5.70
C PHE A 132 -7.05 10.23 4.60
N TYR A 133 -8.34 10.58 4.55
CA TYR A 133 -9.26 10.08 3.53
C TYR A 133 -8.96 10.70 2.16
N ARG A 134 -8.70 12.01 2.14
CA ARG A 134 -8.23 12.75 0.96
C ARG A 134 -6.89 12.19 0.47
N ALA A 135 -5.93 11.95 1.38
CA ALA A 135 -4.63 11.37 1.03
C ALA A 135 -4.77 9.94 0.50
N ALA A 136 -5.66 9.11 1.07
CA ALA A 136 -5.94 7.77 0.56
C ALA A 136 -6.52 7.82 -0.86
N ARG A 137 -7.47 8.74 -1.13
CA ARG A 137 -7.99 8.97 -2.49
C ARG A 137 -6.88 9.37 -3.46
N LEU A 138 -6.01 10.30 -3.05
CA LEU A 138 -4.86 10.71 -3.87
C LEU A 138 -3.88 9.55 -4.10
N TYR A 139 -3.68 8.66 -3.14
CA TYR A 139 -2.80 7.50 -3.31
C TYR A 139 -3.34 6.52 -4.36
N ASN A 140 -4.67 6.30 -4.35
CA ASN A 140 -5.31 5.38 -5.30
C ASN A 140 -5.40 5.90 -6.73
N SER A 141 -5.69 7.20 -6.92
CA SER A 141 -5.97 7.75 -8.27
C SER A 141 -5.19 8.99 -8.66
N GLY A 142 -4.33 9.51 -7.78
CA GLY A 142 -3.55 10.74 -8.03
C GLY A 142 -4.36 12.04 -8.02
N ALA A 143 -5.69 11.98 -7.81
CA ALA A 143 -6.57 13.14 -7.92
C ALA A 143 -7.82 13.05 -7.03
N ILE A 144 -8.26 14.20 -6.54
CA ILE A 144 -9.56 14.41 -5.92
C ILE A 144 -10.46 15.09 -6.98
N PRO A 145 -11.66 14.58 -7.26
CA PRO A 145 -12.57 15.19 -8.22
C PRO A 145 -13.05 16.56 -7.73
N ALA A 146 -13.42 17.45 -8.67
CA ALA A 146 -13.84 18.82 -8.36
C ALA A 146 -15.07 18.89 -7.42
N SER A 147 -15.92 17.85 -7.41
CA SER A 147 -17.05 17.73 -6.49
C SER A 147 -16.64 17.49 -5.03
N GLY A 148 -15.40 17.09 -4.77
CA GLY A 148 -14.93 16.63 -3.45
C GLY A 148 -15.41 15.23 -3.06
N ASP A 149 -16.22 14.57 -3.91
CA ASP A 149 -16.72 13.22 -3.66
C ASP A 149 -15.62 12.19 -3.86
N LEU A 150 -15.07 11.67 -2.76
CA LEU A 150 -13.98 10.69 -2.78
C LEU A 150 -14.38 9.33 -3.37
N SER A 151 -15.67 9.07 -3.55
CA SER A 151 -16.21 7.85 -4.16
C SER A 151 -16.46 7.95 -5.67
N ALA A 152 -16.36 9.15 -6.24
CA ALA A 152 -16.61 9.36 -7.67
C ALA A 152 -15.58 8.63 -8.55
N GLY A 153 -15.93 8.46 -9.83
CA GLY A 153 -15.15 7.70 -10.81
C GLY A 153 -13.67 8.11 -10.95
N GLY A 154 -12.89 7.24 -11.59
CA GLY A 154 -11.43 7.40 -11.73
C GLY A 154 -10.61 6.80 -10.59
N ALA A 155 -11.25 6.12 -9.64
CA ALA A 155 -10.60 5.34 -8.58
C ALA A 155 -11.51 4.19 -8.13
N THR A 156 -11.02 3.34 -7.24
CA THR A 156 -11.88 2.38 -6.53
C THR A 156 -12.82 3.16 -5.61
N ALA A 157 -14.13 3.10 -5.87
CA ALA A 157 -15.13 3.93 -5.21
C ALA A 157 -15.11 3.84 -3.67
N THR A 158 -14.80 2.67 -3.12
CA THR A 158 -14.76 2.45 -1.66
C THR A 158 -13.40 2.71 -1.03
N TYR A 159 -12.37 3.09 -1.79
CA TYR A 159 -10.99 3.10 -1.30
C TYR A 159 -10.81 3.97 -0.03
N ALA A 160 -11.29 5.21 -0.07
CA ALA A 160 -11.17 6.13 1.05
C ALA A 160 -11.95 5.65 2.28
N SER A 161 -13.17 5.13 2.10
CA SER A 161 -13.98 4.59 3.20
C SER A 161 -13.39 3.31 3.78
N ASP A 162 -12.83 2.43 2.94
CA ASP A 162 -12.21 1.19 3.38
C ASP A 162 -10.95 1.45 4.21
N VAL A 163 -10.17 2.47 3.86
CA VAL A 163 -9.03 2.94 4.64
C VAL A 163 -9.49 3.60 5.94
N ALA A 164 -10.55 4.42 5.90
CA ALA A 164 -11.13 5.03 7.09
C ALA A 164 -11.57 3.97 8.12
N ASN A 165 -12.27 2.94 7.67
CA ASN A 165 -12.71 1.83 8.51
C ASN A 165 -11.53 1.07 9.14
N LYS A 166 -10.44 0.85 8.38
CA LYS A 166 -9.21 0.24 8.91
C LYS A 166 -8.53 1.10 9.98
N LEU A 167 -8.62 2.42 9.88
CA LEU A 167 -8.05 3.36 10.87
C LEU A 167 -8.88 3.44 12.15
N CYS A 168 -10.21 3.40 12.04
CA CYS A 168 -11.12 3.42 13.19
C CYS A 168 -11.08 2.10 13.99
N GLY A 169 -10.63 1.01 13.37
CA GLY A 169 -10.62 -0.31 13.97
C GLY A 169 -11.99 -0.99 13.92
N PHE A 170 -12.07 -2.19 14.47
CA PHE A 170 -13.33 -2.93 14.60
C PHE A 170 -13.86 -2.72 16.02
N VAL A 171 -15.13 -2.34 16.15
CA VAL A 171 -15.85 -2.49 17.41
C VAL A 171 -16.14 -3.99 17.55
N PRO A 172 -15.68 -4.67 18.63
CA PRO A 172 -16.09 -6.05 18.89
C PRO A 172 -17.62 -6.12 18.98
N ALA A 173 -18.21 -7.18 18.42
CA ALA A 173 -19.63 -7.47 18.59
C ALA A 173 -19.96 -7.78 20.05
#